data_AF-A0A7S0NBZ1-F1
#
_entry.id   AF-A0A7S0NBZ1-F1
#
_cell.length_a   1.000
_cell.length_b   1.000
_cell.length_c   1.000
_cell.angle_alpha   90.00
_cell.angle_beta   90.00
_cell.angle_gamma   90.00
#
_symmetry.space_group_name_H-M   'P 1'
#
loop_
_entity.id
_entity.type
_entity.pdbx_description
1 polymer ?
#
loop_
_entity_poly.entity_id
_entity_poly.type
_entity_poly.pdbx_seq_one_letter_code
_entity_poly.pdbx_strand_id
1 'polypeptide(L)'
;MLSAETLSQASLHATCSKLHAQRRASFGARPATARANPRGPTSRVGGDRVRCGGSSMPSYREWRDHDPSASGSTVDQLESIELQADVAATMCEAQISMPGPIDGPDYASVTRNLALELVRVTEAAAIQSGRWMGRGDKNAADQAAVDAMRKVLSAVSMDGIVVIGEGEKDEAPMLYCGERIGDGKKPAVDIAVDPLDGTTLTAQGRPGAISVIALAERGSLFDPGPCVYMNKLAAGPGVKHVVDIRNTTRQNIEAIARVLHNGRVQDVSVAILDRPRHDELVQEVRDVGARAFLISDGDVAEAISTAQPQTGIDLMLGIGGTPEGVIAACALKCLGGTFQGILHPRNEEERQLAIAKGYDLDKVLELEDLVASEEIFFAATGVTGGDLLRAVRYTREGAMTHSVVMRNKTGTVRMIETHHKWHKPGLTNLHISQDYSTL
;
A
#
# COMPACT_ATOMS: atom_id res chain seq x y z
N MET A 1 -59.37 -3.24 -18.45
CA MET A 1 -57.93 -2.92 -18.65
C MET A 1 -57.64 -1.60 -17.96
N LEU A 2 -57.03 -1.67 -16.78
CA LEU A 2 -56.35 -0.61 -16.03
C LEU A 2 -55.74 -1.36 -14.85
N SER A 3 -54.43 -1.61 -14.88
CA SER A 3 -53.76 -2.48 -13.91
C SER A 3 -52.50 -1.83 -13.32
N ALA A 4 -52.52 -1.76 -11.99
CA ALA A 4 -51.42 -2.07 -11.09
C ALA A 4 -50.10 -1.29 -11.24
N GLU A 5 -50.07 -0.03 -10.81
CA GLU A 5 -48.80 0.67 -10.52
C GLU A 5 -48.81 1.55 -9.26
N THR A 6 -49.86 1.52 -8.43
CA THR A 6 -50.02 2.49 -7.32
C THR A 6 -50.01 1.89 -5.91
N LEU A 7 -49.56 0.64 -5.71
CA LEU A 7 -49.59 -0.02 -4.38
C LEU A 7 -48.25 -0.59 -3.87
N SER A 8 -47.10 -0.14 -4.37
CA SER A 8 -45.78 -0.62 -3.89
C SER A 8 -45.01 0.37 -2.99
N GLN A 9 -45.32 1.68 -3.02
CA GLN A 9 -44.49 2.68 -2.33
C GLN A 9 -44.82 2.92 -0.85
N ALA A 10 -45.85 2.29 -0.30
CA ALA A 10 -46.29 2.57 1.08
C ALA A 10 -45.78 1.58 2.15
N SER A 11 -45.12 0.46 1.80
CA SER A 11 -44.66 -0.53 2.80
C SER A 11 -43.16 -0.52 3.11
N LEU A 12 -42.35 0.24 2.38
CA LEU A 12 -40.90 0.35 2.60
C LEU A 12 -40.50 1.45 3.61
N HIS A 13 -41.42 2.35 3.98
CA HIS A 13 -41.13 3.49 4.85
C HIS A 13 -41.26 3.20 6.36
N ALA A 14 -41.67 1.99 6.76
CA ALA A 14 -41.99 1.67 8.16
C ALA A 14 -40.92 0.84 8.91
N THR A 15 -39.85 0.38 8.26
CA THR A 15 -38.88 -0.54 8.90
C THR A 15 -37.54 0.13 9.28
N CYS A 16 -37.28 1.36 8.82
CA CYS A 16 -35.98 2.03 9.05
C CYS A 16 -35.91 2.91 10.31
N SER A 17 -37.02 3.12 11.03
CA SER A 17 -37.08 4.06 12.18
C SER A 17 -36.87 3.42 13.57
N LYS A 18 -36.45 2.14 13.64
CA LYS A 18 -36.25 1.44 14.93
C LYS A 18 -34.81 1.03 15.26
N LEU A 19 -33.83 1.27 14.39
CA LEU A 19 -32.41 0.93 14.64
C LEU A 19 -31.58 2.07 15.24
N HIS A 20 -32.13 3.29 15.36
CA HIS A 20 -31.39 4.46 15.89
C HIS A 20 -31.56 4.72 17.41
N ALA A 21 -32.32 3.89 18.14
CA ALA A 21 -32.66 4.17 19.55
C ALA A 21 -31.93 3.30 20.61
N GLN A 22 -30.96 2.46 20.24
CA GLN A 22 -30.27 1.55 21.20
C GLN A 22 -28.73 1.68 21.24
N ARG A 23 -28.18 2.83 20.82
CA ARG A 23 -26.74 3.14 20.98
C ARG A 23 -26.43 4.31 21.93
N ARG A 24 -27.31 4.58 22.89
CA ARG A 24 -27.06 5.51 24.00
C ARG A 24 -27.29 4.81 25.33
N ALA A 25 -26.24 4.18 25.87
CA ALA A 25 -25.98 4.08 27.31
C ALA A 25 -24.86 3.07 27.56
N SER A 26 -23.62 3.54 27.67
CA SER A 26 -22.60 3.04 28.61
C SER A 26 -21.25 3.62 28.22
N PHE A 27 -20.68 4.49 29.06
CA PHE A 27 -19.40 4.26 29.74
C PHE A 27 -19.02 5.55 30.48
N GLY A 28 -18.96 5.40 31.80
CA GLY A 28 -18.66 6.47 32.75
C GLY A 28 -17.18 6.82 32.79
N ALA A 29 -16.94 8.09 33.08
CA ALA A 29 -15.64 8.70 33.27
C ALA A 29 -14.87 8.16 34.49
N ARG A 30 -13.54 8.10 34.39
CA ARG A 30 -12.62 8.14 35.54
C ARG A 30 -11.49 9.13 35.25
N PRO A 31 -11.02 9.92 36.24
CA PRO A 31 -10.04 10.97 36.01
C PRO A 31 -8.60 10.45 36.11
N ALA A 32 -7.73 10.95 35.25
CA ALA A 32 -6.28 10.77 35.34
C ALA A 32 -5.67 11.93 36.15
N THR A 33 -4.91 11.60 37.19
CA THR A 33 -4.12 12.54 37.98
C THR A 33 -2.74 12.71 37.36
N ALA A 34 -2.38 13.97 37.09
CA ALA A 34 -1.07 14.39 36.63
C ALA A 34 -0.05 14.42 37.78
N ARG A 35 1.18 13.98 37.51
CA ARG A 35 2.38 14.44 38.22
C ARG A 35 3.51 14.69 37.24
N ALA A 36 3.88 15.95 37.14
CA ALA A 36 5.13 16.42 36.57
C ALA A 36 6.26 16.33 37.60
N ASN A 37 7.50 16.12 37.15
CA ASN A 37 8.68 16.75 37.74
C ASN A 37 9.88 16.73 36.75
N PRO A 38 10.85 17.65 36.89
CA PRO A 38 11.59 18.23 35.77
C PRO A 38 13.12 18.05 35.85
N ARG A 39 13.77 18.41 34.73
CA ARG A 39 15.16 18.91 34.57
C ARG A 39 16.34 17.94 34.79
N GLY A 40 17.24 17.95 33.80
CA GLY A 40 18.56 17.27 33.76
C GLY A 40 19.64 17.94 34.65
N PRO A 41 20.95 18.01 34.30
CA PRO A 41 21.57 17.78 32.98
C PRO A 41 22.98 17.08 32.99
N THR A 42 23.61 17.06 31.81
CA THR A 42 25.06 16.99 31.49
C THR A 42 25.86 15.69 31.73
N SER A 43 26.45 15.17 30.65
CA SER A 43 27.91 15.08 30.53
C SER A 43 28.35 15.00 29.05
N ARG A 44 29.33 15.84 28.70
CA ARG A 44 30.18 15.76 27.50
C ARG A 44 31.44 14.99 27.90
N VAL A 45 31.81 13.95 27.17
CA VAL A 45 33.18 13.46 26.85
C VAL A 45 32.94 12.38 25.78
N GLY A 46 33.67 12.17 24.71
CA GLY A 46 34.91 12.70 24.14
C GLY A 46 35.08 11.94 22.82
N GLY A 47 35.68 12.61 21.82
CA GLY A 47 35.89 12.00 20.51
C GLY A 47 37.00 10.95 20.56
N ASP A 48 36.77 9.84 19.88
CA ASP A 48 37.84 8.98 19.39
C ASP A 48 37.67 8.74 17.89
N ARG A 49 38.67 9.22 17.15
CA ARG A 49 38.88 8.92 15.73
C ARG A 49 39.43 7.51 15.62
N VAL A 50 38.61 6.58 15.13
CA VAL A 50 39.12 5.28 14.68
C VAL A 50 39.67 5.45 13.25
N ARG A 51 40.98 5.18 13.12
CA ARG A 51 41.70 5.10 11.85
C ARG A 51 41.26 3.84 11.10
N CYS A 52 40.85 4.00 9.84
CA CYS A 52 40.71 2.89 8.91
C CYS A 52 42.10 2.36 8.54
N GLY A 53 42.45 1.19 9.06
CA GLY A 53 43.57 0.38 8.57
C GLY A 53 43.08 -0.50 7.43
N GLY A 54 43.63 -0.30 6.24
CA GLY A 54 43.44 -1.20 5.11
C GLY A 54 44.24 -2.48 5.33
N SER A 55 43.59 -3.62 5.13
CA SER A 55 44.25 -4.91 4.93
C SER A 55 43.63 -5.59 3.72
N SER A 56 44.47 -5.78 2.71
CA SER A 56 44.28 -6.49 1.45
C SER A 56 43.67 -7.89 1.63
N MET A 57 42.70 -8.23 0.77
CA MET A 57 42.21 -9.60 0.60
C MET A 57 43.32 -10.50 0.02
N PRO A 58 43.47 -11.77 0.47
CA PRO A 58 44.27 -12.77 -0.23
C PRO A 58 43.52 -13.31 -1.45
N SER A 59 44.27 -13.52 -2.53
CA SER A 59 43.79 -14.08 -3.80
C SER A 59 43.37 -15.54 -3.70
N TYR A 60 42.31 -15.89 -4.42
CA TYR A 60 41.89 -17.25 -4.75
C TYR A 60 43.03 -18.07 -5.39
N ARG A 61 43.73 -18.89 -4.61
CA ARG A 61 44.52 -20.07 -5.02
C ARG A 61 45.27 -20.60 -3.80
N GLU A 62 44.66 -21.51 -3.04
CA GLU A 62 45.35 -22.45 -2.15
C GLU A 62 44.33 -23.34 -1.43
N TRP A 63 43.65 -24.21 -2.19
CA TRP A 63 42.96 -25.40 -1.67
C TRP A 63 43.18 -26.54 -2.68
N ARG A 64 44.42 -27.03 -2.72
CA ARG A 64 44.76 -28.34 -3.26
C ARG A 64 45.84 -28.89 -2.35
N ASP A 65 45.39 -29.68 -1.39
CA ASP A 65 46.06 -30.86 -0.87
C ASP A 65 45.23 -31.36 0.32
N HIS A 66 44.18 -32.14 0.03
CA HIS A 66 43.57 -33.03 1.01
C HIS A 66 43.49 -34.44 0.42
N ASP A 67 44.18 -35.33 1.13
CA ASP A 67 44.35 -36.76 0.93
C ASP A 67 43.03 -37.52 1.09
N PRO A 68 42.54 -38.29 0.08
CA PRO A 68 41.29 -39.00 0.15
C PRO A 68 41.50 -40.42 0.68
N SER A 69 41.84 -40.57 1.97
CA SER A 69 41.72 -41.87 2.64
C SER A 69 41.46 -41.72 4.14
N ALA A 70 40.24 -41.27 4.49
CA ALA A 70 39.70 -41.45 5.83
C ALA A 70 38.16 -41.44 5.81
N SER A 71 37.59 -42.65 5.82
CA SER A 71 36.37 -43.07 6.52
C SER A 71 35.04 -42.28 6.38
N GLY A 72 34.09 -42.93 5.70
CA GLY A 72 32.79 -43.27 6.31
C GLY A 72 31.62 -42.31 6.10
N SER A 73 31.11 -42.18 4.88
CA SER A 73 29.81 -41.54 4.63
C SER A 73 28.66 -42.53 4.81
N THR A 74 27.75 -42.25 5.75
CA THR A 74 26.46 -42.94 5.89
C THR A 74 25.50 -42.53 4.77
N VAL A 75 24.50 -43.37 4.49
CA VAL A 75 23.52 -43.21 3.40
C VAL A 75 22.82 -41.83 3.43
N ASP A 76 22.62 -41.24 4.61
CA ASP A 76 22.06 -39.88 4.78
C ASP A 76 22.92 -38.75 4.18
N GLN A 77 24.25 -38.92 4.09
CA GLN A 77 25.12 -37.90 3.50
C GLN A 77 25.05 -37.91 1.97
N LEU A 78 24.72 -39.05 1.36
CA LEU A 78 24.57 -39.16 -0.09
C LEU A 78 23.24 -38.55 -0.57
N GLU A 79 22.14 -38.74 0.17
CA GLU A 79 20.86 -38.05 -0.12
C GLU A 79 20.99 -36.51 0.01
N SER A 80 21.78 -36.01 0.95
CA SER A 80 22.02 -34.57 1.10
C SER A 80 22.83 -33.95 -0.04
N ILE A 81 23.68 -34.74 -0.71
CA ILE A 81 24.49 -34.29 -1.85
C ILE A 81 23.68 -34.36 -3.15
N GLU A 82 22.83 -35.38 -3.32
CA GLU A 82 21.92 -35.49 -4.46
C GLU A 82 20.83 -34.39 -4.44
N LEU A 83 20.30 -34.05 -3.26
CA LEU A 83 19.35 -32.93 -3.12
C LEU A 83 20.00 -31.56 -3.41
N GLN A 84 21.28 -31.38 -3.07
CA GLN A 84 22.02 -30.15 -3.40
C GLN A 84 22.40 -30.07 -4.88
N ALA A 85 22.62 -31.21 -5.54
CA ALA A 85 22.89 -31.26 -6.98
C ALA A 85 21.62 -30.94 -7.80
N ASP A 86 20.44 -31.40 -7.37
CA ASP A 86 19.17 -31.10 -8.05
C ASP A 86 18.74 -29.63 -7.91
N VAL A 87 19.00 -29.00 -6.75
CA VAL A 87 18.78 -27.55 -6.58
C VAL A 87 19.76 -26.75 -7.46
N ALA A 88 21.02 -27.16 -7.54
CA ALA A 88 22.02 -26.49 -8.38
C ALA A 88 21.74 -26.68 -9.90
N ALA A 89 21.24 -27.86 -10.31
CA ALA A 89 20.84 -28.14 -11.69
C ALA A 89 19.58 -27.36 -12.10
N THR A 90 18.59 -27.25 -11.21
CA THR A 90 17.37 -26.45 -11.44
C THR A 90 17.68 -24.95 -11.53
N MET A 91 18.71 -24.47 -10.82
CA MET A 91 19.20 -23.09 -10.97
C MET A 91 19.95 -22.82 -12.28
N CYS A 92 20.31 -23.85 -13.05
CA CYS A 92 21.13 -23.71 -14.26
C CYS A 92 20.34 -23.67 -15.57
N GLU A 93 19.04 -24.02 -15.57
CA GLU A 93 18.19 -24.00 -16.78
C GLU A 93 17.18 -22.86 -16.85
N ALA A 94 17.04 -22.07 -15.78
CA ALA A 94 16.42 -20.76 -15.92
C ALA A 94 17.42 -19.85 -16.66
N GLN A 95 17.19 -19.63 -17.95
CA GLN A 95 17.78 -18.49 -18.67
C GLN A 95 17.27 -17.20 -18.03
N ILE A 96 17.79 -16.86 -16.85
CA ILE A 96 17.71 -15.51 -16.30
C ILE A 96 18.56 -14.70 -17.26
N SER A 97 17.88 -14.01 -18.19
CA SER A 97 18.48 -12.96 -19.00
C SER A 97 19.24 -12.05 -18.04
N MET A 98 20.58 -12.19 -18.00
CA MET A 98 21.42 -11.31 -17.22
C MET A 98 21.03 -9.89 -17.63
N PRO A 99 20.64 -9.01 -16.70
CA PRO A 99 20.31 -7.64 -17.07
C PRO A 99 21.50 -7.09 -17.85
N GLY A 100 21.22 -6.38 -18.94
CA GLY A 100 22.24 -5.74 -19.77
C GLY A 100 23.17 -4.85 -18.93
N PRO A 101 24.21 -4.25 -19.53
CA PRO A 101 25.14 -3.40 -18.79
C PRO A 101 24.37 -2.43 -17.87
N ILE A 102 24.78 -2.37 -16.59
CA ILE A 102 24.20 -1.48 -15.57
C ILE A 102 24.65 -0.06 -15.88
N ASP A 103 24.19 0.44 -17.00
CA ASP A 103 24.31 1.83 -17.39
C ASP A 103 23.12 2.52 -16.74
N GLY A 104 23.37 3.56 -15.96
CA GLY A 104 22.34 4.33 -15.29
C GLY A 104 21.30 4.91 -16.27
N PRO A 105 20.30 5.66 -15.79
CA PRO A 105 19.23 6.19 -16.64
C PRO A 105 19.77 6.92 -17.87
N ASP A 106 19.29 6.53 -19.06
CA ASP A 106 19.56 7.22 -20.31
C ASP A 106 18.79 8.55 -20.35
N TYR A 107 19.52 9.65 -20.33
CA TYR A 107 18.97 11.00 -20.40
C TYR A 107 18.95 11.58 -21.82
N ALA A 108 19.35 10.82 -22.84
CA ALA A 108 19.30 11.26 -24.24
C ALA A 108 17.86 11.51 -24.72
N SER A 109 16.86 10.88 -24.08
CA SER A 109 15.44 11.17 -24.31
C SER A 109 14.67 11.39 -23.01
N VAL A 110 14.03 12.54 -22.88
CA VAL A 110 13.15 12.86 -21.75
C VAL A 110 11.71 12.70 -22.20
N THR A 111 11.03 11.68 -21.67
CA THR A 111 9.60 11.46 -21.91
C THR A 111 8.75 12.16 -20.84
N ARG A 112 7.54 12.58 -21.21
CA ARG A 112 6.59 13.13 -20.23
C ARG A 112 6.37 12.11 -19.11
N ASN A 113 6.38 12.57 -17.87
CA ASN A 113 6.19 11.74 -16.70
C ASN A 113 4.95 12.21 -15.94
N LEU A 114 3.82 11.55 -16.18
CA LEU A 114 2.56 11.86 -15.52
C LEU A 114 2.69 11.72 -13.99
N ALA A 115 3.54 10.84 -13.48
CA ALA A 115 3.70 10.65 -12.03
C ALA A 115 4.15 11.96 -11.32
N LEU A 116 4.92 12.82 -11.99
CA LEU A 116 5.30 14.14 -11.45
C LEU A 116 4.15 15.16 -11.47
N GLU A 117 3.14 14.96 -12.31
CA GLU A 117 1.89 15.73 -12.26
C GLU A 117 0.98 15.20 -11.15
N LEU A 118 0.91 13.87 -10.99
CA LEU A 118 0.09 13.18 -9.99
C LEU A 118 0.52 13.45 -8.55
N VAL A 119 1.80 13.74 -8.28
CA VAL A 119 2.21 14.13 -6.92
C VAL A 119 1.42 15.34 -6.42
N ARG A 120 1.13 16.31 -7.30
CA ARG A 120 0.37 17.51 -6.95
C ARG A 120 -1.08 17.19 -6.61
N VAL A 121 -1.61 16.09 -7.18
CA VAL A 121 -2.97 15.61 -6.93
C VAL A 121 -3.09 15.08 -5.50
N THR A 122 -2.20 14.16 -5.11
CA THR A 122 -2.20 13.59 -3.75
C THR A 122 -1.72 14.60 -2.70
N GLU A 123 -0.82 15.52 -3.05
CA GLU A 123 -0.46 16.63 -2.16
C GLU A 123 -1.63 17.54 -1.85
N ALA A 124 -2.43 17.90 -2.87
CA ALA A 124 -3.61 18.73 -2.67
C ALA A 124 -4.65 18.04 -1.77
N ALA A 125 -4.92 16.76 -2.03
CA ALA A 125 -5.79 15.93 -1.21
C ALA A 125 -5.31 15.86 0.23
N ALA A 126 -4.04 15.50 0.45
CA ALA A 126 -3.43 15.40 1.77
C ALA A 126 -3.44 16.74 2.54
N ILE A 127 -3.18 17.86 1.86
CA ILE A 127 -3.22 19.19 2.47
C ILE A 127 -4.65 19.57 2.90
N GLN A 128 -5.69 19.17 2.16
CA GLN A 128 -7.06 19.49 2.55
C GLN A 128 -7.59 18.56 3.64
N SER A 129 -7.39 17.24 3.50
CA SER A 129 -7.82 16.27 4.50
C SER A 129 -7.03 16.38 5.81
N GLY A 130 -5.73 16.70 5.75
CA GLY A 130 -4.89 16.91 6.93
C GLY A 130 -5.39 18.02 7.87
N ARG A 131 -6.23 18.95 7.40
CA ARG A 131 -6.87 19.98 8.24
C ARG A 131 -7.92 19.40 9.17
N TRP A 132 -8.46 18.25 8.83
CA TRP A 132 -9.44 17.49 9.59
C TRP A 132 -8.82 16.49 10.56
N MET A 133 -7.48 16.41 10.59
CA MET A 133 -6.76 15.54 11.50
C MET A 133 -7.18 15.78 12.95
N GLY A 134 -7.68 14.73 13.62
CA GLY A 134 -8.10 14.76 15.02
C GLY A 134 -9.43 15.47 15.30
N ARG A 135 -10.22 15.82 14.28
CA ARG A 135 -11.52 16.52 14.44
C ARG A 135 -12.71 15.59 14.67
N GLY A 136 -12.52 14.28 14.61
CA GLY A 136 -13.57 13.28 14.81
C GLY A 136 -14.59 13.17 13.67
N ASP A 137 -14.38 13.86 12.56
CA ASP A 137 -15.27 13.82 11.39
C ASP A 137 -14.55 13.20 10.19
N LYS A 138 -14.74 11.88 10.02
CA LYS A 138 -14.11 11.13 8.93
C LYS A 138 -14.68 11.50 7.56
N ASN A 139 -15.98 11.80 7.48
CA ASN A 139 -16.66 12.07 6.21
C ASN A 139 -16.23 13.44 5.68
N ALA A 140 -16.06 14.43 6.56
CA ALA A 140 -15.57 15.74 6.16
C ALA A 140 -14.09 15.72 5.76
N ALA A 141 -13.28 14.89 6.44
CA ALA A 141 -11.88 14.67 6.05
C ALA A 141 -11.78 14.07 4.65
N ASP A 142 -12.61 13.07 4.39
CA ASP A 142 -12.69 12.34 3.13
C ASP A 142 -13.18 13.21 1.98
N GLN A 143 -14.32 13.90 2.17
CA GLN A 143 -14.86 14.86 1.20
C GLN A 143 -13.83 15.94 0.83
N ALA A 144 -13.08 16.46 1.80
CA ALA A 144 -12.04 17.44 1.54
C ALA A 144 -10.89 16.88 0.68
N ALA A 145 -10.58 15.59 0.82
CA ALA A 145 -9.61 14.90 -0.02
C ALA A 145 -10.15 14.73 -1.45
N VAL A 146 -11.37 14.20 -1.60
CA VAL A 146 -12.06 13.97 -2.87
C VAL A 146 -12.14 15.26 -3.69
N ASP A 147 -12.63 16.34 -3.07
CA ASP A 147 -12.80 17.64 -3.72
C ASP A 147 -11.48 18.17 -4.29
N ALA A 148 -10.41 18.09 -3.48
CA ALA A 148 -9.10 18.59 -3.83
C ALA A 148 -8.45 17.73 -4.92
N MET A 149 -8.49 16.40 -4.76
CA MET A 149 -7.97 15.43 -5.71
C MET A 149 -8.63 15.65 -7.08
N ARG A 150 -9.96 15.60 -7.14
CA ARG A 150 -10.71 15.73 -8.39
C ARG A 150 -10.42 17.06 -9.08
N LYS A 151 -10.36 18.17 -8.32
CA LYS A 151 -10.08 19.50 -8.87
C LYS A 151 -8.73 19.57 -9.56
N VAL A 152 -7.67 19.02 -8.95
CA VAL A 152 -6.33 19.02 -9.56
C VAL A 152 -6.26 18.02 -10.71
N LEU A 153 -6.83 16.84 -10.53
CA LEU A 153 -6.82 15.77 -11.54
C LEU A 153 -7.52 16.19 -12.84
N SER A 154 -8.58 17.00 -12.75
CA SER A 154 -9.29 17.56 -13.91
C SER A 154 -8.41 18.45 -14.80
N ALA A 155 -7.30 18.98 -14.27
CA ALA A 155 -6.37 19.83 -15.02
C ALA A 155 -5.18 19.06 -15.62
N VAL A 156 -5.05 17.76 -15.32
CA VAL A 156 -3.99 16.91 -15.86
C VAL A 156 -4.29 16.63 -17.34
N SER A 157 -3.29 16.76 -18.21
CA SER A 157 -3.50 16.50 -19.64
C SER A 157 -3.47 15.01 -19.93
N MET A 158 -4.65 14.39 -19.99
CA MET A 158 -4.92 12.97 -20.20
C MET A 158 -6.40 12.73 -20.55
N ASP A 159 -6.74 11.56 -21.09
CA ASP A 159 -8.09 11.03 -21.25
C ASP A 159 -8.25 9.89 -20.25
N GLY A 160 -8.62 10.22 -19.02
CA GLY A 160 -8.72 9.26 -17.93
C GLY A 160 -10.14 8.76 -17.71
N ILE A 161 -10.27 7.49 -17.31
CA ILE A 161 -11.50 6.91 -16.77
C ILE A 161 -11.20 6.38 -15.37
N VAL A 162 -12.02 6.76 -14.39
CA VAL A 162 -11.96 6.20 -13.03
C VAL A 162 -12.46 4.76 -13.08
N VAL A 163 -11.58 3.80 -12.86
CA VAL A 163 -11.92 2.36 -12.71
C VAL A 163 -12.12 2.03 -11.24
N ILE A 164 -11.33 2.67 -10.37
CA ILE A 164 -11.42 2.53 -8.92
C ILE A 164 -11.50 3.94 -8.31
N GLY A 165 -12.55 4.19 -7.53
CA GLY A 165 -12.72 5.44 -6.80
C GLY A 165 -13.71 5.32 -5.64
N GLU A 166 -14.43 6.39 -5.34
CA GLU A 166 -15.28 6.53 -4.14
C GLU A 166 -16.48 5.58 -4.11
N GLY A 167 -16.85 5.02 -5.26
CA GLY A 167 -17.95 4.08 -5.39
C GLY A 167 -18.69 4.21 -6.72
N GLU A 168 -19.89 3.65 -6.76
CA GLU A 168 -20.77 3.74 -7.93
C GLU A 168 -21.35 5.15 -8.10
N LYS A 169 -21.73 5.50 -9.33
CA LYS A 169 -22.20 6.85 -9.69
C LYS A 169 -23.38 7.35 -8.84
N ASP A 170 -24.27 6.45 -8.44
CA ASP A 170 -25.45 6.79 -7.63
C ASP A 170 -25.12 7.01 -6.15
N GLU A 171 -23.95 6.54 -5.70
CA GLU A 171 -23.49 6.59 -4.30
C GLU A 171 -22.39 7.63 -4.08
N ALA A 172 -21.61 7.94 -5.13
CA ALA A 172 -20.50 8.89 -5.11
C ALA A 172 -20.71 10.03 -6.13
N PRO A 173 -20.83 11.29 -5.69
CA PRO A 173 -21.05 12.42 -6.61
C PRO A 173 -19.81 12.79 -7.44
N MET A 174 -18.62 12.32 -7.01
CA MET A 174 -17.31 12.65 -7.57
C MET A 174 -16.39 11.44 -7.43
N LEU A 175 -15.47 11.28 -8.39
CA LEU A 175 -14.55 10.14 -8.48
C LEU A 175 -15.27 8.80 -8.48
N TYR A 176 -16.45 8.72 -9.11
CA TYR A 176 -17.20 7.49 -9.24
C TYR A 176 -16.65 6.58 -10.34
N CYS A 177 -16.88 5.28 -10.22
CA CYS A 177 -16.52 4.30 -11.24
C CYS A 177 -17.16 4.65 -12.59
N GLY A 178 -16.33 4.87 -13.61
CA GLY A 178 -16.71 5.32 -14.95
C GLY A 178 -16.61 6.83 -15.19
N GLU A 179 -16.26 7.65 -14.19
CA GLU A 179 -16.08 9.10 -14.40
C GLU A 179 -14.92 9.37 -15.38
N ARG A 180 -15.17 10.23 -16.38
CA ARG A 180 -14.13 10.73 -17.28
C ARG A 180 -13.46 11.96 -16.69
N ILE A 181 -12.14 11.93 -16.53
CA ILE A 181 -11.34 13.00 -15.94
C ILE A 181 -10.09 13.32 -16.78
N GLY A 182 -9.69 14.59 -16.74
CA GLY A 182 -8.56 15.14 -17.50
C GLY A 182 -9.04 16.08 -18.61
N ASP A 183 -8.10 16.60 -19.41
CA ASP A 183 -8.41 17.50 -20.53
C ASP A 183 -8.84 16.78 -21.83
N GLY A 184 -8.94 15.45 -21.79
CA GLY A 184 -9.37 14.60 -22.91
C GLY A 184 -8.29 14.34 -23.96
N LYS A 185 -7.06 14.83 -23.77
CA LYS A 185 -5.94 14.54 -24.68
C LYS A 185 -5.27 13.22 -24.35
N LYS A 186 -4.50 12.66 -25.27
CA LYS A 186 -3.68 11.47 -24.99
C LYS A 186 -2.67 11.74 -23.84
N PRO A 187 -2.30 10.71 -23.05
CA PRO A 187 -2.67 9.30 -23.21
C PRO A 187 -4.07 8.96 -22.68
N ALA A 188 -4.65 7.86 -23.17
CA ALA A 188 -5.86 7.27 -22.63
C ALA A 188 -5.49 6.30 -21.50
N VAL A 189 -5.99 6.56 -20.29
CA VAL A 189 -5.58 5.86 -19.07
C VAL A 189 -6.77 5.37 -18.26
N ASP A 190 -6.54 4.32 -17.49
CA ASP A 190 -7.34 3.96 -16.32
C ASP A 190 -6.80 4.68 -15.10
N ILE A 191 -7.70 5.08 -14.21
CA ILE A 191 -7.39 5.76 -12.95
C ILE A 191 -7.89 4.89 -11.80
N ALA A 192 -7.02 4.62 -10.84
CA ALA A 192 -7.39 4.16 -9.52
C ALA A 192 -7.02 5.22 -8.47
N VAL A 193 -7.99 5.64 -7.67
CA VAL A 193 -7.80 6.65 -6.62
C VAL A 193 -8.29 6.14 -5.28
N ASP A 194 -7.53 6.51 -4.25
CA ASP A 194 -7.99 6.52 -2.87
C ASP A 194 -7.61 7.89 -2.30
N PRO A 195 -8.53 8.88 -2.36
CA PRO A 195 -8.28 10.23 -1.88
C PRO A 195 -7.79 10.27 -0.44
N LEU A 196 -8.29 9.37 0.42
CA LEU A 196 -7.92 9.30 1.82
C LEU A 196 -7.98 7.86 2.36
N ASP A 197 -6.91 7.10 2.12
CA ASP A 197 -6.71 5.82 2.76
C ASP A 197 -6.49 6.05 4.27
N GLY A 198 -7.43 5.60 5.10
CA GLY A 198 -7.45 5.88 6.54
C GLY A 198 -8.26 7.13 6.94
N THR A 199 -9.49 7.26 6.46
CA THR A 199 -10.45 8.31 6.92
C THR A 199 -10.62 8.30 8.45
N THR A 200 -10.74 7.11 9.05
CA THR A 200 -10.82 6.93 10.51
C THR A 200 -9.52 7.36 11.21
N LEU A 201 -8.36 7.01 10.65
CA LEU A 201 -7.06 7.41 11.19
C LEU A 201 -6.94 8.94 11.22
N THR A 202 -7.33 9.59 10.12
CA THR A 202 -7.34 11.05 10.01
C THR A 202 -8.27 11.67 11.04
N ALA A 203 -9.53 11.24 11.11
CA ALA A 203 -10.49 11.76 12.07
C ALA A 203 -10.02 11.63 13.53
N GLN A 204 -9.30 10.55 13.86
CA GLN A 204 -8.79 10.28 15.19
C GLN A 204 -7.38 10.85 15.45
N GLY A 205 -6.71 11.41 14.44
CA GLY A 205 -5.34 11.89 14.54
C GLY A 205 -4.32 10.76 14.76
N ARG A 206 -4.61 9.55 14.25
CA ARG A 206 -3.73 8.39 14.32
C ARG A 206 -2.81 8.33 13.10
N PRO A 207 -1.58 7.79 13.23
CA PRO A 207 -0.67 7.62 12.12
C PRO A 207 -1.21 6.62 11.09
N GLY A 208 -0.67 6.67 9.87
CA GLY A 208 -0.92 5.70 8.79
C GLY A 208 -1.70 6.25 7.59
N ALA A 209 -2.42 7.36 7.73
CA ALA A 209 -3.25 7.85 6.64
C ALA A 209 -2.43 8.45 5.49
N ILE A 210 -2.77 8.07 4.27
CA ILE A 210 -2.14 8.55 3.03
C ILE A 210 -3.21 8.90 1.98
N SER A 211 -2.86 9.72 1.00
CA SER A 211 -3.65 9.94 -0.22
C SER A 211 -2.94 9.30 -1.38
N VAL A 212 -3.64 8.55 -2.23
CA VAL A 212 -3.04 7.67 -3.25
C VAL A 212 -3.74 7.79 -4.60
N ILE A 213 -2.94 7.69 -5.66
CA ILE A 213 -3.42 7.57 -7.04
C ILE A 213 -2.48 6.67 -7.85
N ALA A 214 -3.07 5.84 -8.71
CA ALA A 214 -2.38 5.07 -9.73
C ALA A 214 -3.02 5.31 -11.10
N LEU A 215 -2.19 5.42 -12.14
CA LEU A 215 -2.61 5.42 -13.53
C LEU A 215 -1.95 4.24 -14.26
N ALA A 216 -2.72 3.61 -15.14
CA ALA A 216 -2.21 2.61 -16.07
C ALA A 216 -2.84 2.80 -17.46
N GLU A 217 -2.35 2.10 -18.47
CA GLU A 217 -2.98 2.11 -19.80
C GLU A 217 -4.46 1.70 -19.71
N ARG A 218 -5.30 2.28 -20.57
CA ARG A 218 -6.76 2.00 -20.60
C ARG A 218 -7.04 0.49 -20.69
N GLY A 219 -7.94 -0.01 -19.84
CA GLY A 219 -8.37 -1.40 -19.78
C GLY A 219 -7.36 -2.36 -19.15
N SER A 220 -6.40 -1.85 -18.36
CA SER A 220 -5.34 -2.66 -17.76
C SER A 220 -5.41 -2.79 -16.25
N LEU A 221 -6.27 -2.01 -15.58
CA LEU A 221 -6.58 -2.21 -14.17
C LEU A 221 -7.69 -3.23 -14.03
N PHE A 222 -7.52 -4.16 -13.09
CA PHE A 222 -8.55 -5.11 -12.71
C PHE A 222 -9.78 -4.38 -12.17
N ASP A 223 -10.96 -4.75 -12.68
CA ASP A 223 -12.24 -4.31 -12.16
C ASP A 223 -12.57 -5.12 -10.90
N PRO A 224 -12.66 -4.50 -9.70
CA PRO A 224 -13.04 -5.19 -8.46
C PRO A 224 -14.41 -5.89 -8.53
N GLY A 225 -15.28 -5.44 -9.45
CA GLY A 225 -16.61 -5.99 -9.63
C GLY A 225 -17.43 -5.95 -8.34
N PRO A 226 -18.28 -6.96 -8.09
CA PRO A 226 -19.14 -6.99 -6.90
C PRO A 226 -18.41 -7.41 -5.61
N CYS A 227 -17.16 -7.87 -5.70
CA CYS A 227 -16.40 -8.38 -4.56
C CYS A 227 -15.61 -7.25 -3.90
N VAL A 228 -16.18 -6.66 -2.86
CA VAL A 228 -15.55 -5.53 -2.15
C VAL A 228 -14.30 -5.92 -1.36
N TYR A 229 -14.13 -7.21 -1.02
CA TYR A 229 -12.97 -7.71 -0.29
C TYR A 229 -12.21 -8.77 -1.08
N MET A 230 -10.92 -8.85 -0.80
CA MET A 230 -10.02 -9.90 -1.27
C MET A 230 -9.08 -10.32 -0.13
N ASN A 231 -8.71 -11.60 -0.08
CA ASN A 231 -7.57 -12.06 0.69
C ASN A 231 -6.27 -11.64 -0.02
N LYS A 232 -5.32 -11.08 0.71
CA LYS A 232 -4.13 -10.42 0.17
C LYS A 232 -2.86 -11.06 0.73
N LEU A 233 -1.86 -11.18 -0.13
CA LEU A 233 -0.47 -11.34 0.24
C LEU A 233 0.34 -10.28 -0.50
N ALA A 234 1.16 -9.51 0.22
CA ALA A 234 2.11 -8.58 -0.40
C ALA A 234 3.50 -8.76 0.20
N ALA A 235 4.53 -8.71 -0.65
CA ALA A 235 5.91 -8.82 -0.20
C ALA A 235 6.89 -8.08 -1.11
N GLY A 236 8.05 -7.73 -0.56
CA GLY A 236 9.12 -7.05 -1.28
C GLY A 236 9.87 -7.92 -2.31
N PRO A 237 10.67 -7.30 -3.19
CA PRO A 237 11.40 -7.98 -4.27
C PRO A 237 12.33 -9.09 -3.78
N GLY A 238 12.87 -8.97 -2.56
CA GLY A 238 13.82 -9.93 -1.99
C GLY A 238 13.22 -11.31 -1.70
N VAL A 239 11.90 -11.42 -1.52
CA VAL A 239 11.24 -12.68 -1.11
C VAL A 239 10.07 -13.08 -2.01
N LYS A 240 9.80 -12.33 -3.08
CA LYS A 240 8.65 -12.60 -3.97
C LYS A 240 8.62 -14.00 -4.59
N HIS A 241 9.77 -14.67 -4.67
CA HIS A 241 9.93 -15.99 -5.28
C HIS A 241 9.75 -17.14 -4.27
N VAL A 242 9.54 -16.85 -2.98
CA VAL A 242 9.39 -17.85 -1.92
C VAL A 242 8.08 -17.72 -1.12
N VAL A 243 7.25 -16.73 -1.46
CA VAL A 243 5.96 -16.49 -0.82
C VAL A 243 4.82 -16.88 -1.76
N ASP A 244 3.74 -17.41 -1.20
CA ASP A 244 2.55 -17.79 -1.95
C ASP A 244 1.31 -17.70 -1.06
N ILE A 245 0.23 -17.10 -1.55
CA ILE A 245 -1.02 -16.95 -0.80
C ILE A 245 -1.70 -18.30 -0.47
N ARG A 246 -1.35 -19.36 -1.20
CA ARG A 246 -1.82 -20.74 -0.97
C ARG A 246 -1.03 -21.46 0.12
N ASN A 247 0.16 -20.96 0.46
CA ASN A 247 0.93 -21.50 1.56
C ASN A 247 0.26 -21.17 2.90
N THR A 248 0.48 -22.03 3.89
CA THR A 248 0.16 -21.71 5.27
C THR A 248 0.98 -20.50 5.75
N THR A 249 0.43 -19.78 6.73
CA THR A 249 1.11 -18.64 7.39
C THR A 249 2.52 -19.01 7.85
N ARG A 250 2.69 -20.20 8.44
CA ARG A 250 3.98 -20.75 8.85
C ARG A 250 4.98 -20.87 7.70
N GLN A 251 4.56 -21.47 6.59
CA GLN A 251 5.45 -21.70 5.45
C GLN A 251 5.97 -20.38 4.86
N ASN A 252 5.09 -19.38 4.70
CA ASN A 252 5.51 -18.06 4.22
C ASN A 252 6.50 -17.39 5.18
N ILE A 253 6.22 -17.40 6.50
CA ILE A 253 7.11 -16.80 7.51
C ILE A 253 8.47 -17.50 7.53
N GLU A 254 8.51 -18.83 7.54
CA GLU A 254 9.75 -19.59 7.57
C GLU A 254 10.57 -19.38 6.29
N ALA A 255 9.92 -19.26 5.14
CA ALA A 255 10.57 -18.95 3.87
C ALA A 255 11.23 -17.56 3.89
N ILE A 256 10.51 -16.54 4.35
CA ILE A 256 11.04 -15.18 4.51
C ILE A 256 12.19 -15.17 5.52
N ALA A 257 12.03 -15.85 6.66
CA ALA A 257 13.06 -15.92 7.69
C ALA A 257 14.37 -16.48 7.12
N ARG A 258 14.31 -17.55 6.31
CA ARG A 258 15.48 -18.14 5.65
C ARG A 258 16.18 -17.15 4.71
N VAL A 259 15.43 -16.38 3.93
CA VAL A 259 15.97 -15.50 2.90
C VAL A 259 16.49 -14.17 3.48
N LEU A 260 15.74 -13.52 4.37
CA LEU A 260 16.07 -12.17 4.87
C LEU A 260 16.76 -12.16 6.23
N HIS A 261 16.47 -13.15 7.08
CA HIS A 261 16.72 -13.05 8.52
C HIS A 261 17.56 -14.20 9.09
N ASN A 262 18.34 -14.89 8.25
CA ASN A 262 19.20 -16.01 8.66
C ASN A 262 18.44 -17.12 9.42
N GLY A 263 17.22 -17.41 9.00
CA GLY A 263 16.34 -18.43 9.58
C GLY A 263 15.64 -18.02 10.88
N ARG A 264 15.79 -16.78 11.36
CA ARG A 264 15.15 -16.31 12.60
C ARG A 264 13.74 -15.79 12.34
N VAL A 265 12.74 -16.60 12.66
CA VAL A 265 11.32 -16.24 12.50
C VAL A 265 10.90 -15.04 13.35
N GLN A 266 11.54 -14.83 14.51
CA GLN A 266 11.26 -13.69 15.40
C GLN A 266 11.67 -12.32 14.82
N ASP A 267 12.51 -12.31 13.79
CA ASP A 267 12.90 -11.08 13.09
C ASP A 267 11.90 -10.72 11.99
N VAL A 268 11.06 -11.67 11.54
CA VAL A 268 10.00 -11.45 10.54
C VAL A 268 8.86 -10.62 11.13
N SER A 269 8.43 -9.59 10.41
CA SER A 269 7.27 -8.76 10.73
C SER A 269 6.17 -8.89 9.68
N VAL A 270 4.97 -9.24 10.12
CA VAL A 270 3.78 -9.43 9.28
C VAL A 270 2.75 -8.36 9.58
N ALA A 271 2.48 -7.48 8.61
CA ALA A 271 1.41 -6.48 8.68
C ALA A 271 0.03 -7.12 8.47
N ILE A 272 -0.90 -6.84 9.38
CA ILE A 272 -2.27 -7.39 9.37
C ILE A 272 -3.26 -6.33 9.85
N LEU A 273 -4.39 -6.17 9.15
CA LEU A 273 -5.51 -5.35 9.64
C LEU A 273 -6.09 -5.92 10.94
N ASP A 274 -6.15 -5.12 11.99
CA ASP A 274 -6.73 -5.47 13.29
C ASP A 274 -8.25 -5.55 13.18
N ARG A 275 -8.75 -6.76 12.90
CA ARG A 275 -10.15 -7.06 12.65
C ARG A 275 -10.47 -8.43 13.24
N PRO A 276 -11.70 -8.64 13.78
CA PRO A 276 -12.10 -9.95 14.30
C PRO A 276 -11.94 -11.11 13.30
N ARG A 277 -12.12 -10.84 12.00
CA ARG A 277 -11.91 -11.83 10.92
C ARG A 277 -10.45 -12.29 10.76
N HIS A 278 -9.50 -11.64 11.42
CA HIS A 278 -8.07 -11.98 11.38
C HIS A 278 -7.55 -12.49 12.73
N ASP A 279 -8.40 -12.69 13.75
CA ASP A 279 -7.95 -13.15 15.06
C ASP A 279 -7.17 -14.47 14.96
N GLU A 280 -7.65 -15.40 14.11
CA GLU A 280 -6.97 -16.67 13.82
C GLU A 280 -5.63 -16.45 13.12
N LEU A 281 -5.59 -15.66 12.05
CA LEU A 281 -4.35 -15.33 11.33
C LEU A 281 -3.30 -14.68 12.25
N VAL A 282 -3.72 -13.74 13.09
CA VAL A 282 -2.84 -13.08 14.07
C VAL A 282 -2.30 -14.10 15.08
N GLN A 283 -3.13 -15.05 15.52
CA GLN A 283 -2.69 -16.11 16.41
C GLN A 283 -1.69 -17.05 15.72
N GLU A 284 -1.93 -17.43 14.46
CA GLU A 284 -0.99 -18.23 13.67
C GLU A 284 0.38 -17.56 13.55
N VAL A 285 0.44 -16.26 13.26
CA VAL A 285 1.70 -15.51 13.20
C VAL A 285 2.44 -15.58 14.55
N ARG A 286 1.71 -15.40 15.66
CA ARG A 286 2.27 -15.47 17.02
C ARG A 286 2.76 -16.86 17.38
N ASP A 287 2.03 -17.90 16.98
CA ASP A 287 2.38 -19.30 17.26
C ASP A 287 3.62 -19.76 16.47
N VAL A 288 3.87 -19.17 15.30
CA VAL A 288 5.13 -19.35 14.55
C VAL A 288 6.29 -18.62 15.23
N GLY A 289 6.01 -17.58 16.01
CA GLY A 289 7.00 -16.77 16.72
C GLY A 289 7.41 -15.48 16.00
N ALA A 290 6.74 -15.13 14.91
CA ALA A 290 6.96 -13.87 14.19
C ALA A 290 6.23 -12.70 14.86
N ARG A 291 6.56 -11.47 14.42
CA ARG A 291 5.98 -10.24 14.95
C ARG A 291 4.73 -9.89 14.14
N ALA A 292 3.59 -9.78 14.81
CA ALA A 292 2.37 -9.23 14.20
C ALA A 292 2.37 -7.70 14.30
N PHE A 293 2.41 -7.02 13.16
CA PHE A 293 2.30 -5.57 13.04
C PHE A 293 0.83 -5.21 12.74
N LEU A 294 0.08 -4.91 13.80
CA LEU A 294 -1.36 -4.68 13.69
C LEU A 294 -1.67 -3.24 13.29
N ILE A 295 -2.43 -3.07 12.20
CA ILE A 295 -2.86 -1.76 11.70
C ILE A 295 -4.38 -1.64 11.79
N SER A 296 -4.88 -0.48 12.22
CA SER A 296 -6.33 -0.33 12.38
C SER A 296 -7.04 -0.04 11.07
N ASP A 297 -6.43 0.66 10.13
CA ASP A 297 -6.99 0.96 8.80
C ASP A 297 -5.83 1.21 7.83
N GLY A 298 -6.14 1.18 6.54
CA GLY A 298 -5.19 1.40 5.45
C GLY A 298 -4.20 0.27 5.28
N ASP A 299 -4.39 -0.54 4.24
CA ASP A 299 -3.47 -1.62 3.90
C ASP A 299 -2.67 -1.33 2.61
N VAL A 300 -2.91 -0.19 1.95
CA VAL A 300 -2.12 0.24 0.78
C VAL A 300 -0.71 0.63 1.20
N ALA A 301 -0.57 1.46 2.24
CA ALA A 301 0.74 1.93 2.69
C ALA A 301 1.63 0.78 3.18
N GLU A 302 1.02 -0.23 3.79
CA GLU A 302 1.66 -1.37 4.43
C GLU A 302 2.07 -2.40 3.38
N ALA A 303 1.22 -2.64 2.37
CA ALA A 303 1.62 -3.41 1.19
C ALA A 303 2.88 -2.80 0.55
N ILE A 304 2.91 -1.48 0.35
CA ILE A 304 4.08 -0.76 -0.19
C ILE A 304 5.29 -0.87 0.75
N SER A 305 5.04 -0.80 2.06
CA SER A 305 6.09 -0.87 3.07
C SER A 305 6.86 -2.19 3.03
N THR A 306 6.23 -3.30 2.62
CA THR A 306 6.91 -4.60 2.44
C THR A 306 8.08 -4.58 1.44
N ALA A 307 8.04 -3.64 0.49
CA ALA A 307 9.08 -3.48 -0.52
C ALA A 307 10.13 -2.42 -0.15
N GLN A 308 10.08 -1.89 1.07
CA GLN A 308 10.92 -0.80 1.55
C GLN A 308 11.67 -1.25 2.81
N PRO A 309 12.95 -1.67 2.71
CA PRO A 309 13.67 -2.29 3.83
C PRO A 309 13.69 -1.47 5.13
N GLN A 310 13.67 -0.14 5.02
CA GLN A 310 13.68 0.78 6.16
C GLN A 310 12.40 0.79 7.01
N THR A 311 11.29 0.22 6.52
CA THR A 311 10.01 0.18 7.26
C THR A 311 9.99 -0.94 8.31
N GLY A 312 10.80 -1.99 8.11
CA GLY A 312 10.83 -3.16 9.00
C GLY A 312 9.61 -4.08 8.87
N ILE A 313 8.80 -3.93 7.82
CA ILE A 313 7.69 -4.83 7.47
C ILE A 313 8.16 -5.75 6.33
N ASP A 314 8.04 -7.07 6.51
CA ASP A 314 8.52 -8.05 5.52
C ASP A 314 7.39 -8.63 4.66
N LEU A 315 6.19 -8.74 5.24
CA LEU A 315 5.04 -9.41 4.65
C LEU A 315 3.75 -8.69 5.07
N MET A 316 2.77 -8.66 4.20
CA MET A 316 1.38 -8.32 4.55
C MET A 316 0.49 -9.51 4.23
N LEU A 317 -0.42 -9.86 5.16
CA LEU A 317 -1.40 -10.93 4.99
C LEU A 317 -2.80 -10.49 5.42
N GLY A 318 -3.81 -11.09 4.81
CA GLY A 318 -5.19 -11.08 5.30
C GLY A 318 -6.18 -10.40 4.34
N ILE A 319 -7.42 -10.33 4.78
CA ILE A 319 -8.57 -9.85 4.01
C ILE A 319 -8.74 -8.33 4.16
N GLY A 320 -8.62 -7.63 3.04
CA GLY A 320 -8.80 -6.18 2.92
C GLY A 320 -9.57 -5.83 1.65
N GLY A 321 -9.80 -4.54 1.40
CA GLY A 321 -10.62 -4.10 0.27
C GLY A 321 -9.98 -4.43 -1.08
N THR A 322 -10.76 -4.93 -2.03
CA THR A 322 -10.28 -5.26 -3.39
C THR A 322 -9.75 -4.03 -4.14
N PRO A 323 -10.45 -2.88 -4.12
CA PRO A 323 -9.95 -1.62 -4.70
C PRO A 323 -8.51 -1.26 -4.29
N GLU A 324 -8.26 -1.29 -2.99
CA GLU A 324 -6.98 -0.99 -2.35
C GLU A 324 -5.90 -2.00 -2.76
N GLY A 325 -6.30 -3.27 -2.96
CA GLY A 325 -5.40 -4.31 -3.47
C GLY A 325 -4.87 -4.01 -4.88
N VAL A 326 -5.71 -3.52 -5.79
CA VAL A 326 -5.29 -3.15 -7.16
C VAL A 326 -4.36 -1.92 -7.12
N ILE A 327 -4.65 -0.94 -6.25
CA ILE A 327 -3.78 0.23 -6.04
C ILE A 327 -2.41 -0.21 -5.50
N ALA A 328 -2.40 -1.09 -4.49
CA ALA A 328 -1.17 -1.65 -3.92
C ALA A 328 -0.36 -2.45 -4.95
N ALA A 329 -1.04 -3.24 -5.80
CA ALA A 329 -0.41 -3.99 -6.89
C ALA A 329 0.31 -3.05 -7.88
N CYS A 330 -0.29 -1.90 -8.22
CA CYS A 330 0.37 -0.89 -9.07
C CYS A 330 1.72 -0.44 -8.48
N ALA A 331 1.75 -0.15 -7.18
CA ALA A 331 2.95 0.30 -6.49
C ALA A 331 3.99 -0.82 -6.36
N LEU A 332 3.58 -2.03 -5.98
CA LEU A 332 4.48 -3.17 -5.82
C LEU A 332 5.09 -3.62 -7.14
N LYS A 333 4.33 -3.54 -8.24
CA LYS A 333 4.88 -3.77 -9.59
C LYS A 333 5.99 -2.77 -9.90
N CYS A 334 5.78 -1.47 -9.60
CA CYS A 334 6.83 -0.44 -9.75
C CYS A 334 8.07 -0.70 -8.87
N LEU A 335 7.90 -1.31 -7.69
CA LEU A 335 8.98 -1.62 -6.74
C LEU A 335 9.61 -3.01 -6.98
N GLY A 336 9.10 -3.77 -7.95
CA GLY A 336 9.55 -5.11 -8.26
C GLY A 336 9.18 -6.19 -7.23
N GLY A 337 8.24 -5.89 -6.32
CA GLY A 337 7.71 -6.81 -5.32
C GLY A 337 6.71 -7.83 -5.89
N THR A 338 5.84 -8.37 -5.04
CA THR A 338 4.71 -9.20 -5.42
C THR A 338 3.45 -8.83 -4.65
N PHE A 339 2.31 -9.02 -5.30
CA PHE A 339 0.99 -8.99 -4.69
C PHE A 339 0.18 -10.15 -5.25
N GLN A 340 -0.46 -10.90 -4.35
CA GLN A 340 -1.36 -11.99 -4.69
C GLN A 340 -2.71 -11.76 -4.02
N GLY A 341 -3.77 -12.02 -4.77
CA GLY A 341 -5.14 -11.78 -4.36
C GLY A 341 -6.04 -12.97 -4.60
N ILE A 342 -6.96 -13.26 -3.68
CA ILE A 342 -8.09 -14.16 -3.93
C ILE A 342 -9.36 -13.40 -3.56
N LEU A 343 -10.33 -13.30 -4.47
CA LEU A 343 -11.58 -12.58 -4.21
C LEU A 343 -12.31 -13.20 -3.00
N HIS A 344 -12.88 -12.34 -2.16
CA HIS A 344 -13.53 -12.75 -0.93
C HIS A 344 -14.94 -12.15 -0.84
N PRO A 345 -15.96 -12.82 -1.40
CA PRO A 345 -17.35 -12.40 -1.26
C PRO A 345 -17.78 -12.41 0.21
N ARG A 346 -18.47 -11.36 0.66
CA ARG A 346 -18.93 -11.23 2.06
C ARG A 346 -20.09 -12.16 2.40
N ASN A 347 -20.85 -12.55 1.39
CA ASN A 347 -22.08 -13.30 1.51
C ASN A 347 -22.41 -14.01 0.19
N GLU A 348 -23.45 -14.84 0.21
CA GLU A 348 -23.87 -15.62 -0.96
C GLU A 348 -24.38 -14.75 -2.11
N GLU A 349 -24.98 -13.58 -1.82
CA GLU A 349 -25.48 -12.68 -2.87
C GLU A 349 -24.33 -12.11 -3.72
N GLU A 350 -23.27 -11.62 -3.07
CA GLU A 350 -22.04 -11.19 -3.77
C GLU A 350 -21.38 -12.34 -4.51
N ARG A 351 -21.35 -13.53 -3.90
CA ARG A 351 -20.77 -14.72 -4.51
C ARG A 351 -21.47 -15.08 -5.82
N GLN A 352 -22.81 -15.14 -5.80
CA GLN A 352 -23.60 -15.45 -6.98
C GLN A 352 -23.49 -14.35 -8.05
N LEU A 353 -23.47 -13.07 -7.63
CA LEU A 353 -23.30 -11.96 -8.55
C LEU A 353 -21.91 -11.96 -9.22
N ALA A 354 -20.85 -12.29 -8.48
CA ALA A 354 -19.51 -12.43 -9.01
C ALA A 354 -19.42 -13.55 -10.04
N ILE A 355 -19.95 -14.74 -9.71
CA ILE A 355 -19.99 -15.89 -10.64
C ILE A 355 -20.81 -15.56 -11.89
N ALA A 356 -21.97 -14.92 -11.72
CA ALA A 356 -22.82 -14.52 -12.84
C ALA A 356 -22.13 -13.50 -13.78
N LYS A 357 -21.24 -12.65 -13.24
CA LYS A 357 -20.40 -11.72 -14.00
C LYS A 357 -19.12 -12.36 -14.56
N GLY A 358 -18.89 -13.65 -14.29
CA GLY A 358 -17.76 -14.41 -14.85
C GLY A 358 -16.47 -14.35 -14.02
N TYR A 359 -16.53 -13.90 -12.76
CA TYR A 359 -15.37 -13.94 -11.87
C TYR A 359 -15.11 -15.36 -11.37
N ASP A 360 -13.85 -15.79 -11.46
CA ASP A 360 -13.36 -17.02 -10.82
C ASP A 360 -12.92 -16.70 -9.39
N LEU A 361 -13.67 -17.23 -8.41
CA LEU A 361 -13.46 -16.95 -7.00
C LEU A 361 -12.34 -17.78 -6.37
N ASP A 362 -11.89 -18.85 -7.05
CA ASP A 362 -10.80 -19.71 -6.58
C ASP A 362 -9.46 -19.32 -7.24
N LYS A 363 -9.48 -18.42 -8.23
CA LYS A 363 -8.29 -17.93 -8.92
C LYS A 363 -7.43 -17.09 -7.98
N VAL A 364 -6.14 -17.41 -7.96
CA VAL A 364 -5.10 -16.50 -7.46
C VAL A 364 -4.85 -15.45 -8.54
N LEU A 365 -5.15 -14.21 -8.20
CA LEU A 365 -4.84 -13.03 -9.00
C LEU A 365 -3.41 -12.60 -8.68
N GLU A 366 -2.50 -12.79 -9.64
CA GLU A 366 -1.12 -12.31 -9.54
C GLU A 366 -1.03 -10.81 -9.93
N LEU A 367 0.15 -10.20 -9.81
CA LEU A 367 0.37 -8.79 -10.18
C LEU A 367 -0.12 -8.47 -11.60
N GLU A 368 0.14 -9.36 -12.55
CA GLU A 368 -0.21 -9.20 -13.95
C GLU A 368 -1.72 -9.33 -14.20
N ASP A 369 -2.44 -10.05 -13.33
CA ASP A 369 -3.91 -10.11 -13.37
C ASP A 369 -4.54 -8.83 -12.82
N LEU A 370 -3.93 -8.26 -11.78
CA LEU A 370 -4.42 -7.03 -11.13
C LEU A 370 -4.08 -5.77 -11.95
N VAL A 371 -2.90 -5.76 -12.58
CA VAL A 371 -2.39 -4.63 -13.38
C VAL A 371 -1.59 -5.16 -14.58
N ALA A 372 -2.27 -5.26 -15.73
CA ALA A 372 -1.70 -5.84 -16.94
C ALA A 372 -0.68 -4.91 -17.64
N SER A 373 -0.70 -3.61 -17.37
CA SER A 373 0.15 -2.64 -18.07
C SER A 373 1.58 -2.60 -17.52
N GLU A 374 2.53 -2.25 -18.38
CA GLU A 374 3.90 -1.88 -18.03
C GLU A 374 4.09 -0.35 -17.88
N GLU A 375 3.15 0.45 -18.40
CA GLU A 375 3.08 1.90 -18.26
C GLU A 375 2.23 2.26 -17.04
N ILE A 376 2.84 2.16 -15.86
CA ILE A 376 2.19 2.51 -14.59
C ILE A 376 2.83 3.78 -14.02
N PHE A 377 2.00 4.69 -13.55
CA PHE A 377 2.39 5.87 -12.78
C PHE A 377 1.70 5.83 -11.42
N PHE A 378 2.47 5.93 -10.33
CA PHE A 378 1.95 5.90 -8.98
C PHE A 378 2.39 7.13 -8.20
N ALA A 379 1.51 7.69 -7.38
CA ALA A 379 1.86 8.71 -6.41
C ALA A 379 1.10 8.51 -5.10
N ALA A 380 1.78 8.74 -3.98
CA ALA A 380 1.17 8.79 -2.67
C ALA A 380 1.74 9.93 -1.82
N THR A 381 0.93 10.55 -0.98
CA THR A 381 1.35 11.62 -0.05
C THR A 381 0.84 11.34 1.36
N GLY A 382 1.71 11.50 2.36
CA GLY A 382 1.35 11.28 3.77
C GLY A 382 0.41 12.34 4.32
N VAL A 383 -0.66 11.90 4.98
CA VAL A 383 -1.65 12.78 5.64
C VAL A 383 -1.31 12.92 7.13
N THR A 384 -1.41 11.83 7.89
CA THR A 384 -1.15 11.82 9.35
C THR A 384 0.22 11.24 9.72
N GLY A 385 0.98 10.78 8.72
CA GLY A 385 2.33 10.27 8.87
C GLY A 385 2.36 8.82 9.33
N GLY A 386 3.35 8.08 8.86
CA GLY A 386 3.60 6.67 9.19
C GLY A 386 5.03 6.30 8.80
N ASP A 387 5.31 5.00 8.76
CA ASP A 387 6.67 4.51 8.49
C ASP A 387 7.12 4.78 7.04
N LEU A 388 6.17 4.85 6.10
CA LEU A 388 6.44 5.14 4.69
C LEU A 388 6.57 6.66 4.41
N LEU A 389 5.57 7.45 4.82
CA LEU A 389 5.46 8.88 4.49
C LEU A 389 5.22 9.72 5.73
N ARG A 390 5.77 10.94 5.77
CA ARG A 390 5.60 11.87 6.89
C ARG A 390 4.27 12.62 6.74
N ALA A 391 3.70 13.00 7.87
CA ALA A 391 2.46 13.79 7.93
C ALA A 391 2.61 15.15 7.25
N VAL A 392 1.48 15.72 6.81
CA VAL A 392 1.41 17.14 6.44
C VAL A 392 1.74 18.00 7.65
N ARG A 393 2.62 18.98 7.47
CA ARG A 393 2.97 19.96 8.51
C ARG A 393 2.60 21.35 8.07
N TYR A 394 1.63 21.96 8.75
CA TYR A 394 1.28 23.34 8.52
C TYR A 394 2.26 24.27 9.25
N THR A 395 2.65 25.33 8.57
CA THR A 395 3.54 26.39 9.06
C THR A 395 2.82 27.72 8.97
N ARG A 396 3.43 28.79 9.47
CA ARG A 396 2.88 30.16 9.33
C ARG A 396 2.71 30.58 7.86
N GLU A 397 3.61 30.14 6.98
CA GLU A 397 3.71 30.63 5.60
C GLU A 397 3.14 29.64 4.57
N GLY A 398 2.78 28.43 5.01
CA GLY A 398 2.63 27.32 4.09
C GLY A 398 2.35 25.96 4.73
N ALA A 399 2.57 24.92 3.93
CA ALA A 399 2.57 23.53 4.39
C ALA A 399 3.79 22.78 3.86
N MET A 400 4.17 21.69 4.52
CA MET A 400 5.15 20.73 4.05
C MET A 400 4.48 19.39 3.84
N THR A 401 4.74 18.75 2.70
CA THR A 401 4.25 17.40 2.36
C THR A 401 5.43 16.46 2.12
N HIS A 402 5.21 15.16 2.33
CA HIS A 402 6.16 14.10 2.00
C HIS A 402 5.45 13.06 1.13
N SER A 403 5.99 12.85 -0.05
CA SER A 403 5.34 12.05 -1.10
C SER A 403 6.32 11.05 -1.70
N VAL A 404 5.78 9.97 -2.25
CA VAL A 404 6.49 9.04 -3.11
C VAL A 404 5.86 9.02 -4.49
N VAL A 405 6.70 8.94 -5.52
CA VAL A 405 6.29 8.90 -6.92
C VAL A 405 7.06 7.79 -7.62
N MET A 406 6.36 6.96 -8.39
CA MET A 406 6.96 5.80 -9.06
C MET A 406 6.50 5.69 -10.50
N ARG A 407 7.35 5.11 -11.36
CA ARG A 407 6.99 4.75 -12.73
C ARG A 407 7.60 3.40 -13.11
N ASN A 408 6.74 2.40 -13.33
CA ASN A 408 7.14 1.01 -13.60
C ASN A 408 8.14 0.91 -14.76
N LYS A 409 7.77 1.43 -15.93
CA LYS A 409 8.60 1.41 -17.15
C LYS A 409 10.05 1.90 -16.98
N THR A 410 10.30 2.77 -16.01
CA THR A 410 11.64 3.32 -15.75
C THR A 410 12.29 2.77 -14.49
N GLY A 411 11.56 2.00 -13.67
CA GLY A 411 11.98 1.59 -12.33
C GLY A 411 12.29 2.75 -11.37
N THR A 412 11.96 3.99 -11.75
CA THR A 412 12.35 5.17 -10.98
C THR A 412 11.38 5.39 -9.83
N VAL A 413 11.92 5.45 -8.61
CA VAL A 413 11.22 5.83 -7.38
C VAL A 413 11.76 7.18 -6.91
N ARG A 414 10.88 8.09 -6.53
CA ARG A 414 11.24 9.42 -6.03
C ARG A 414 10.56 9.68 -4.70
N MET A 415 11.35 10.01 -3.69
CA MET A 415 10.87 10.61 -2.46
C MET A 415 10.92 12.13 -2.62
N ILE A 416 9.80 12.81 -2.37
CA ILE A 416 9.66 14.25 -2.60
C ILE A 416 9.22 14.90 -1.29
N GLU A 417 9.99 15.88 -0.83
CA GLU A 417 9.57 16.82 0.20
C GLU A 417 9.25 18.15 -0.46
N THR A 418 8.00 18.62 -0.31
CA THR A 418 7.54 19.85 -0.95
C THR A 418 7.21 20.90 0.09
N HIS A 419 7.70 22.12 -0.12
CA HIS A 419 7.40 23.29 0.70
C HIS A 419 6.44 24.20 -0.05
N HIS A 420 5.17 24.18 0.36
CA HIS A 420 4.08 24.94 -0.25
C HIS A 420 4.01 26.33 0.39
N LYS A 421 4.17 27.41 -0.38
CA LYS A 421 4.12 28.80 0.13
C LYS A 421 2.82 29.50 -0.26
N TRP A 422 1.97 29.85 0.68
CA TRP A 422 0.65 30.45 0.39
C TRP A 422 0.75 31.85 -0.23
N HIS A 423 1.73 32.66 0.21
CA HIS A 423 1.90 34.04 -0.24
C HIS A 423 2.39 34.18 -1.70
N LYS A 424 2.69 33.07 -2.37
CA LYS A 424 2.97 32.98 -3.81
C LYS A 424 2.08 31.90 -4.42
N PRO A 425 0.79 32.18 -4.62
CA PRO A 425 -0.12 31.21 -5.21
C PRO A 425 0.27 30.87 -6.64
N GLY A 426 0.96 29.73 -6.82
CA GLY A 426 1.04 29.04 -8.10
C GLY A 426 -0.25 28.28 -8.39
N LEU A 427 -0.38 27.70 -9.60
CA LEU A 427 -1.57 26.92 -10.01
C LEU A 427 -2.01 25.82 -9.02
N THR A 428 -1.12 25.39 -8.12
CA THR A 428 -1.39 24.38 -7.08
C THR A 428 -1.86 24.93 -5.74
N ASN A 429 -1.71 26.23 -5.47
CA ASN A 429 -2.32 26.83 -4.30
C ASN A 429 -3.79 27.03 -4.63
N LEU A 430 -4.60 25.99 -4.41
CA LEU A 430 -6.04 26.08 -4.47
C LEU A 430 -6.44 27.36 -3.72
N HIS A 431 -7.03 28.35 -4.41
CA HIS A 431 -7.60 29.51 -3.73
C HIS A 431 -8.63 28.97 -2.73
N ILE A 432 -8.26 29.02 -1.45
CA ILE A 432 -9.13 28.66 -0.34
C ILE A 432 -10.07 29.86 -0.21
N SER A 433 -11.21 29.80 -0.87
CA SER A 433 -12.32 30.70 -0.53
C SER A 433 -12.90 30.24 0.80
N GLN A 434 -12.25 30.61 1.90
CA GLN A 434 -12.88 30.63 3.21
C GLN A 434 -12.53 31.97 3.87
N ASP A 435 -13.54 32.84 3.92
CA ASP A 435 -13.59 33.97 4.81
C ASP A 435 -13.35 33.48 6.24
N TYR A 436 -12.15 33.71 6.78
CA TYR A 436 -11.85 33.54 8.19
C TYR A 436 -12.26 34.78 9.02
N SER A 437 -13.18 35.60 8.52
CA SER A 437 -13.66 36.81 9.21
C SER A 437 -14.70 36.56 10.30
N THR A 438 -14.99 35.30 10.63
CA THR A 438 -15.82 34.93 11.79
C THR A 438 -15.25 33.71 12.49
N LEU A 439 -14.20 33.92 13.30
CA LEU A 439 -13.88 33.14 14.50
C LEU A 439 -13.38 34.09 15.59
#